data_AF-A0A847ZGB5-F1
#
_entry.id   AF-A0A847ZGB5-F1
#
_cell.length_a   1.000
_cell.length_b   1.000
_cell.length_c   1.000
_cell.angle_alpha   90.00
_cell.angle_beta   90.00
_cell.angle_gamma   90.00
#
_symmetry.space_group_name_H-M   'P 1'
#
loop_
_entity.id
_entity.type
_entity.pdbx_description
1 polymer ?
#
loop_
_entity_poly.entity_id
_entity_poly.type
_entity_poly.pdbx_seq_one_letter_code
_entity_poly.pdbx_strand_id
1 'polypeptide(L)'
;LTIADRYDLSPLGFQGYLLATPGHSPGSLSVILESEIAIVGDALFGVFRGSVIPPFAADEKLMAASWGNLLKTGCSVYLPAHGTARDREALERQYEKYKRKYERF
;
A
#
# COMPACT_ATOMS: atom_id res chain seq x y z
N LEU A 1 -4.56 -15.82 -13.38
CA LEU A 1 -5.25 -15.44 -12.11
C LEU A 1 -5.27 -13.92 -12.06
N THR A 2 -6.45 -13.30 -12.02
CA THR A 2 -6.63 -11.86 -11.81
C THR A 2 -7.21 -11.65 -10.41
N ILE A 3 -6.57 -10.81 -9.59
CA ILE A 3 -7.05 -10.50 -8.23
C ILE A 3 -7.76 -9.16 -8.31
N ALA A 4 -9.09 -9.19 -8.19
CA ALA A 4 -9.90 -7.98 -8.24
C ALA A 4 -9.77 -7.17 -6.94
N ASP A 5 -9.86 -7.85 -5.79
CA ASP A 5 -9.80 -7.20 -4.47
C ASP A 5 -8.86 -7.94 -3.52
N ARG A 6 -9.17 -9.20 -3.20
CA ARG A 6 -8.45 -10.00 -2.21
C ARG A 6 -8.31 -11.46 -2.63
N TYR A 7 -7.17 -12.08 -2.30
CA TYR A 7 -6.94 -13.51 -2.49
C TYR A 7 -6.36 -14.12 -1.21
N ASP A 8 -7.02 -15.13 -0.66
CA ASP A 8 -6.61 -15.80 0.58
C ASP A 8 -5.38 -16.69 0.35
N LEU A 9 -4.37 -16.55 1.21
CA LEU A 9 -3.15 -17.36 1.18
C LEU A 9 -3.20 -18.54 2.17
N SER A 10 -4.27 -18.67 2.96
CA SER A 10 -4.45 -19.81 3.86
C SER A 10 -4.32 -21.18 3.20
N PRO A 11 -4.79 -21.40 1.93
CA PRO A 11 -4.59 -22.67 1.24
C PRO A 11 -3.13 -23.00 0.92
N LEU A 12 -2.24 -22.01 0.98
CA LEU A 12 -0.80 -22.16 0.79
C LEU A 12 -0.03 -22.28 2.12
N GLY A 13 -0.74 -22.31 3.26
CA GLY A 13 -0.13 -22.41 4.59
C GLY A 13 0.31 -21.08 5.21
N PHE A 14 -0.11 -19.93 4.65
CA PHE A 14 0.22 -18.61 5.17
C PHE A 14 -1.02 -17.93 5.77
N GLN A 15 -0.89 -17.36 6.97
CA GLN A 15 -1.95 -16.55 7.57
C GLN A 15 -1.93 -15.13 6.98
N GLY A 16 -2.50 -14.99 5.79
CA GLY A 16 -2.46 -13.74 5.07
C GLY A 16 -3.27 -13.73 3.79
N TYR A 17 -3.19 -12.64 3.05
CA TYR A 17 -3.89 -12.47 1.79
C TYR A 17 -3.17 -11.50 0.87
N LEU A 18 -3.40 -11.64 -0.43
CA LEU A 18 -3.04 -10.61 -1.41
C LEU A 18 -4.14 -9.56 -1.44
N LEU A 19 -3.74 -8.30 -1.51
CA LEU A 19 -4.61 -7.13 -1.65
C LEU A 19 -4.23 -6.38 -2.92
N ALA A 20 -5.20 -6.08 -3.78
CA ALA A 20 -4.97 -5.20 -4.91
C ALA A 20 -4.60 -3.79 -4.42
N THR A 21 -3.45 -3.28 -4.87
CA THR A 21 -2.98 -1.93 -4.54
C THR A 21 -2.51 -1.21 -5.81
N PRO A 22 -3.41 -1.03 -6.81
CA PRO A 22 -3.07 -0.37 -8.06
C PRO A 22 -2.69 1.10 -7.85
N GLY A 23 -1.99 1.67 -8.81
CA GLY A 23 -1.65 3.09 -8.84
C GLY A 23 -0.20 3.33 -9.24
N HIS A 24 0.76 2.68 -8.56
CA HIS A 24 2.14 2.68 -9.08
C HIS A 24 2.20 1.98 -10.45
N SER A 25 1.57 0.81 -10.54
CA SER A 25 1.19 0.16 -11.79
C SER A 25 -0.25 -0.37 -11.69
N PRO A 26 -0.93 -0.68 -12.81
CA PRO A 26 -2.27 -1.27 -12.78
C PRO A 26 -2.31 -2.65 -12.11
N GLY A 27 -1.21 -3.41 -12.15
CA GLY A 27 -1.10 -4.76 -11.58
C GLY A 27 -0.45 -4.83 -10.20
N SER A 28 -0.22 -3.69 -9.54
CA SER A 28 0.41 -3.65 -8.23
C SER A 28 -0.43 -4.39 -7.17
N LEU A 29 0.24 -5.24 -6.40
CA LEU A 29 -0.34 -6.06 -5.33
C LEU A 29 0.47 -5.88 -4.04
N SER A 30 -0.21 -6.03 -2.92
CA SER A 30 0.40 -6.10 -1.59
C SER A 30 0.09 -7.45 -0.94
N VAL A 31 0.99 -7.92 -0.08
CA VAL A 31 0.79 -9.10 0.76
C VAL A 31 0.53 -8.63 2.18
N ILE A 32 -0.59 -9.04 2.76
CA ILE A 32 -0.97 -8.72 4.13
C ILE A 32 -0.79 -9.97 4.98
N LEU A 33 -0.01 -9.84 6.06
CA LEU A 33 0.32 -10.93 6.98
C LEU A 33 -0.13 -10.56 8.39
N GLU A 34 -0.88 -11.48 9.02
CA GLU A 34 -1.31 -11.38 10.43
C GLU A 34 -2.03 -10.07 10.82
N SER A 35 -2.52 -9.31 9.84
CA SER A 35 -3.08 -7.95 10.01
C SER A 35 -2.10 -6.94 10.64
N GLU A 36 -0.79 -7.22 10.61
CA GLU A 36 0.26 -6.41 11.26
C GLU A 36 1.27 -5.89 10.24
N ILE A 37 1.68 -6.74 9.30
CA ILE A 37 2.72 -6.44 8.31
C ILE A 37 2.11 -6.42 6.90
N ALA A 38 2.44 -5.40 6.12
CA ALA A 38 2.12 -5.32 4.70
C ALA A 38 3.41 -5.25 3.86
N ILE A 39 3.62 -6.21 2.96
CA ILE A 39 4.63 -6.12 1.89
C ILE A 39 3.98 -5.43 0.71
N VAL A 40 4.41 -4.22 0.38
CA VAL A 40 3.64 -3.30 -0.48
C VAL A 40 4.30 -2.99 -1.82
N GLY A 41 5.50 -3.52 -2.07
CA GLY A 41 6.24 -3.20 -3.28
C GLY A 41 6.43 -1.69 -3.44
N ASP A 42 6.19 -1.17 -4.63
CA ASP A 42 6.26 0.28 -4.92
C ASP A 42 4.92 1.01 -4.75
N ALA A 43 3.92 0.38 -4.12
CA ALA A 43 2.76 1.14 -3.65
C ALA A 43 3.19 2.18 -2.59
N LEU A 44 4.26 1.92 -1.83
CA LEU A 44 4.94 2.89 -0.98
C LEU A 44 6.44 2.93 -1.34
N PHE A 45 7.15 3.97 -0.88
CA PHE A 45 8.58 4.12 -1.09
C PHE A 45 9.30 4.45 0.22
N GLY A 46 10.37 3.73 0.51
CA GLY A 46 11.06 3.81 1.80
C GLY A 46 12.38 4.59 1.79
N VAL A 47 12.73 5.28 0.70
CA VAL A 47 14.06 5.92 0.55
C VAL A 47 14.13 7.27 1.26
N PHE A 48 13.10 8.11 1.17
CA PHE A 48 13.11 9.46 1.74
C PHE A 48 12.50 9.47 3.15
N ARG A 49 13.22 10.07 4.12
CA ARG A 49 12.74 10.16 5.51
C ARG A 49 11.41 10.93 5.56
N GLY A 50 10.40 10.35 6.20
CA GLY A 50 9.10 10.98 6.40
C GLY A 50 8.17 10.98 5.18
N SER A 51 8.59 10.38 4.06
CA SER A 51 7.77 10.21 2.85
C SER A 51 7.49 8.74 2.59
N VAL A 52 6.38 8.45 1.90
CA VAL A 52 6.08 7.13 1.34
C VAL A 52 5.90 7.18 -0.19
N ILE A 53 6.26 8.31 -0.82
CA ILE A 53 5.95 8.56 -2.23
C ILE A 53 7.05 7.98 -3.14
N PRO A 54 6.71 7.11 -4.10
CA PRO A 54 7.65 6.66 -5.12
C PRO A 54 7.99 7.78 -6.12
N PRO A 55 9.11 7.68 -6.86
CA PRO A 55 9.50 8.69 -7.84
C PRO A 55 8.50 8.83 -9.00
N PHE A 56 7.65 7.82 -9.23
CA PHE A 56 6.62 7.79 -10.26
C PHE A 56 5.42 6.94 -9.83
N ALA A 57 4.25 7.23 -10.37
CA ALA A 57 3.07 6.37 -10.32
C ALA A 57 2.28 6.50 -11.63
N ALA A 58 1.78 5.37 -12.16
CA ALA A 58 0.91 5.36 -13.34
C ALA A 58 -0.40 6.14 -13.10
N ASP A 59 -0.95 6.07 -11.88
CA ASP A 59 -2.10 6.85 -11.42
C ASP A 59 -1.94 7.18 -9.92
N GLU A 60 -1.58 8.43 -9.63
CA GLU A 60 -1.41 8.92 -8.26
C GLU A 60 -2.71 8.91 -7.44
N LYS A 61 -3.86 9.17 -8.08
CA LYS A 61 -5.15 9.22 -7.39
C LYS A 61 -5.57 7.82 -6.98
N LEU A 62 -5.39 6.84 -7.86
CA LEU A 62 -5.64 5.44 -7.55
C LEU A 62 -4.65 4.89 -6.52
N MET A 63 -3.38 5.29 -6.59
CA MET A 63 -2.39 4.94 -5.56
C MET A 63 -2.80 5.46 -4.18
N ALA A 64 -3.29 6.71 -4.09
CA ALA A 64 -3.80 7.26 -2.85
C ALA A 64 -5.04 6.52 -2.33
N ALA A 65 -5.93 6.06 -3.22
CA ALA A 65 -7.05 5.20 -2.83
C ALA A 65 -6.56 3.85 -2.27
N SER A 66 -5.54 3.26 -2.90
CA SER A 66 -4.87 2.03 -2.42
C SER A 66 -4.22 2.21 -1.05
N TRP A 67 -3.63 3.37 -0.75
CA TRP A 67 -3.16 3.71 0.60
C TRP A 67 -4.28 3.69 1.63
N GLY A 68 -5.47 4.20 1.28
CA GLY A 68 -6.65 4.12 2.14
C GLY A 68 -7.08 2.68 2.42
N ASN A 69 -6.96 1.78 1.44
CA ASN A 69 -7.25 0.35 1.64
C ASN A 69 -6.21 -0.32 2.53
N LEU A 70 -4.93 -0.01 2.35
CA LEU A 70 -3.84 -0.47 3.22
C LEU A 70 -4.05 -0.03 4.67
N LEU A 71 -4.50 1.20 4.91
CA LEU A 71 -4.78 1.67 6.27
C LEU A 71 -5.94 0.89 6.94
N LYS A 72 -6.87 0.32 6.17
CA LYS A 72 -7.98 -0.48 6.71
C LYS A 72 -7.57 -1.89 7.16
N THR A 73 -6.37 -2.37 6.83
CA THR A 73 -5.96 -3.76 7.11
C THR A 73 -5.57 -4.01 8.57
N GLY A 74 -5.40 -2.95 9.36
CA GLY A 74 -4.84 -3.03 10.72
C GLY A 74 -3.32 -2.93 10.78
N CYS A 75 -2.62 -3.04 9.64
CA CYS A 75 -1.16 -3.08 9.61
C CYS A 75 -0.51 -1.84 10.24
N SER A 76 0.55 -2.08 10.99
CA SER A 76 1.38 -1.04 11.62
C SER A 76 2.72 -0.86 10.88
N VAL A 77 3.20 -1.91 10.20
CA VAL A 77 4.47 -1.94 9.45
C VAL A 77 4.22 -2.19 7.96
N TYR A 78 4.78 -1.32 7.12
CA TYR A 78 4.75 -1.44 5.67
C TYR A 78 6.17 -1.62 5.14
N LEU A 79 6.36 -2.60 4.26
CA LEU A 79 7.65 -2.98 3.67
C LEU A 79 7.65 -2.67 2.16
N PRO A 80 8.19 -1.51 1.76
CA PRO A 80 8.39 -1.16 0.36
C PRO A 80 9.40 -2.06 -0.35
N ALA A 81 9.38 -2.07 -1.68
CA ALA A 81 10.46 -2.67 -2.48
C ALA A 81 11.79 -1.93 -2.35
N HIS A 82 11.75 -0.63 -2.03
CA HIS A 82 12.93 0.24 -1.98
C HIS A 82 13.02 1.00 -0.67
N GLY A 83 14.23 1.01 -0.09
CA GLY A 83 14.52 1.73 1.15
C GLY A 83 14.08 0.98 2.41
N THR A 84 13.71 1.71 3.46
CA THR A 84 13.36 1.12 4.76
C THR A 84 11.86 1.08 4.99
N ALA A 85 11.47 0.22 5.95
CA ALA A 85 10.10 0.11 6.43
C ALA A 85 9.49 1.48 6.77
N ARG A 86 8.17 1.56 6.58
CA ARG A 86 7.35 2.72 6.90
C ARG A 86 6.33 2.32 7.96
N ASP A 87 6.13 3.18 8.93
CA ASP A 87 5.09 3.01 9.93
C ASP A 87 3.74 3.50 9.40
N ARG A 88 2.68 3.14 10.12
CA ARG A 88 1.33 3.58 9.86
C ARG A 88 1.18 5.09 9.86
N GLU A 89 1.82 5.79 10.79
CA GLU A 89 1.74 7.25 10.88
C GLU A 89 2.27 7.94 9.61
N ALA A 90 3.36 7.42 9.03
CA ALA A 90 3.91 7.93 7.78
C ALA A 90 2.95 7.74 6.60
N LEU A 91 2.28 6.58 6.53
CA LEU A 91 1.27 6.33 5.51
C LEU A 91 0.03 7.22 5.71
N GLU A 92 -0.48 7.34 6.94
CA GLU A 92 -1.63 8.18 7.28
C GLU A 92 -1.39 9.64 6.91
N ARG A 93 -0.25 10.21 7.31
CA ARG A 93 0.14 11.58 6.96
C ARG A 93 0.15 11.80 5.45
N GLN A 94 0.69 10.85 4.70
CA GLN A 94 0.79 10.96 3.24
C GLN A 94 -0.57 10.78 2.55
N TYR A 95 -1.37 9.82 3.02
CA TYR A 95 -2.73 9.58 2.57
C TYR A 95 -3.58 10.85 2.74
N GLU A 96 -3.56 11.46 3.92
CA GLU A 96 -4.31 12.68 4.20
C GLU A 96 -3.90 13.85 3.30
N LYS A 97 -2.60 13.97 3.00
CA LYS A 97 -2.10 14.98 2.04
C LYS A 97 -2.67 14.76 0.63
N TYR A 98 -2.69 13.52 0.15
CA TYR A 98 -3.15 13.19 -1.21
C TYR A 98 -4.67 13.18 -1.31
N LYS A 99 -5.37 12.74 -0.27
CA LYS A 99 -6.82 12.82 -0.13
C LYS A 99 -7.28 14.27 -0.33
N ARG A 100 -6.70 15.23 0.40
CA ARG A 100 -7.00 16.67 0.19
C ARG A 100 -6.65 17.19 -1.21
N LYS A 101 -5.58 16.68 -1.84
CA LYS A 101 -5.18 17.05 -3.21
C LYS A 101 -6.24 16.62 -4.23
N TYR A 102 -6.87 15.46 -4.04
CA TYR A 102 -7.77 14.83 -5.01
C TYR A 102 -9.27 14.93 -4.68
N GLU A 103 -9.63 15.31 -3.45
CA GLU A 103 -11.01 15.62 -3.03
C GLU A 103 -11.37 17.09 -3.24
N ARG A 104 -10.40 17.98 -3.50
CA ARG A 104 -10.65 19.37 -3.89
C ARG A 104 -11.07 19.46 -5.37
N PHE A 105 -12.25 18.95 -5.71
CA PHE A 105 -13.03 19.31 -6.90
C PHE A 105 -14.51 19.12 -6.60
#